data_AF-A0A498FYF2-F1
#
_entry.id   AF-A0A498FYF2-F1
#
_cell.length_a   1.000
_cell.length_b   1.000
_cell.length_c   1.000
_cell.angle_alpha   90.00
_cell.angle_beta   90.00
_cell.angle_gamma   90.00
#
_symmetry.space_group_name_H-M   'P 1'
#
loop_
_entity.id
_entity.type
_entity.pdbx_description
1 polymer ?
#
loop_
_entity_poly.entity_id
_entity_poly.type
_entity_poly.pdbx_seq_one_letter_code
_entity_poly.pdbx_strand_id
1 'polypeptide(L)'
;QLNAGMAELAAVRSVDEAHRAAIAVAEQVFPGYQSVVAVRDGEWVEPVVASSGTPVEDCNRVRVGSGVAGRAVQTGDASIAPNPNPESRFDTVLTVPVGDDVVFQLASDDTGSGAEFDDADRRLAELLASHLEETLDRIAVTETLRT
;
A
#
# COMPACT_ATOMS: atom_id res chain seq x y z
N GLN A 1 9.97 12.42 -11.66
CA GLN A 1 8.61 12.31 -11.09
C GLN A 1 8.68 11.62 -9.73
N LEU A 2 9.24 10.41 -9.62
CA LEU A 2 9.51 9.73 -8.33
C LEU A 2 10.14 10.65 -7.28
N ASN A 3 11.31 11.25 -7.54
CA ASN A 3 12.01 12.10 -6.55
C ASN A 3 11.18 13.30 -6.04
N ALA A 4 10.29 13.86 -6.87
CA ALA A 4 9.41 14.95 -6.44
C ALA A 4 8.29 14.40 -5.53
N GLY A 5 7.68 13.28 -5.92
CA GLY A 5 6.69 12.58 -5.09
C GLY A 5 7.24 12.13 -3.73
N MET A 6 8.48 11.63 -3.69
CA MET A 6 9.14 11.25 -2.43
C MET A 6 9.40 12.47 -1.54
N ALA A 7 9.77 13.61 -2.13
CA ALA A 7 9.95 14.84 -1.38
C ALA A 7 8.63 15.39 -0.82
N GLU A 8 7.53 15.24 -1.57
CA GLU A 8 6.18 15.60 -1.11
C GLU A 8 5.71 14.68 0.04
N LEU A 9 5.88 13.37 -0.11
CA LEU A 9 5.63 12.40 0.96
C LEU A 9 6.43 12.76 2.22
N ALA A 10 7.72 13.06 2.06
CA ALA A 10 8.57 13.50 3.16
C ALA A 10 8.19 14.89 3.70
N ALA A 11 7.25 15.66 3.15
CA ALA A 11 6.85 16.95 3.69
C ALA A 11 5.58 16.91 4.55
N VAL A 12 4.80 15.82 4.45
CA VAL A 12 3.50 15.67 5.14
C VAL A 12 3.63 15.58 6.66
N ARG A 13 2.57 15.95 7.38
CA ARG A 13 2.59 16.11 8.84
C ARG A 13 1.49 15.36 9.58
N SER A 14 0.65 14.63 8.86
CA SER A 14 -0.35 13.75 9.43
C SER A 14 -0.32 12.39 8.75
N VAL A 15 -0.72 11.35 9.50
CA VAL A 15 -0.77 9.96 9.02
C VAL A 15 -1.66 9.85 7.78
N ASP A 16 -2.81 10.52 7.82
CA ASP A 16 -3.78 10.54 6.72
C ASP A 16 -3.22 11.20 5.44
N GLU A 17 -2.49 12.30 5.57
CA GLU A 17 -1.76 12.90 4.43
C GLU A 17 -0.66 11.98 3.90
N ALA A 18 0.04 11.25 4.77
CA ALA A 18 1.09 10.32 4.34
C ALA A 18 0.52 9.18 3.48
N HIS A 19 -0.58 8.57 3.91
CA HIS A 19 -1.25 7.52 3.13
C HIS A 19 -1.72 8.03 1.76
N ARG A 20 -2.33 9.21 1.70
CA ARG A 20 -2.75 9.81 0.43
C ARG A 20 -1.58 10.18 -0.46
N ALA A 21 -0.50 10.72 0.10
CA ALA A 21 0.70 11.04 -0.65
C ALA A 21 1.33 9.77 -1.25
N ALA A 22 1.40 8.67 -0.49
CA ALA A 22 1.90 7.39 -1.02
C ALA A 22 1.07 6.89 -2.21
N ILE A 23 -0.26 6.97 -2.15
CA ILE A 23 -1.14 6.62 -3.28
C ILE A 23 -0.89 7.55 -4.48
N ALA A 24 -0.77 8.86 -4.26
CA ALA A 24 -0.50 9.82 -5.33
C ALA A 24 0.86 9.60 -6.00
N VAL A 25 1.88 9.15 -5.25
CA VAL A 25 3.17 8.72 -5.81
C VAL A 25 2.99 7.42 -6.59
N ALA A 26 2.27 6.44 -6.03
CA ALA A 26 2.02 5.17 -6.68
C ALA A 26 1.35 5.32 -8.05
N GLU A 27 0.34 6.18 -8.17
CA GLU A 27 -0.36 6.45 -9.44
C GLU A 27 0.57 7.00 -10.53
N GLN A 28 1.60 7.76 -10.16
CA GLN A 28 2.57 8.30 -11.10
C GLN A 28 3.62 7.26 -11.52
N VAL A 29 3.96 6.36 -10.59
CA VAL A 29 5.10 5.44 -10.71
C VAL A 29 4.68 4.10 -11.30
N PHE A 30 3.46 3.67 -11.00
CA PHE A 30 2.83 2.44 -11.46
C PHE A 30 1.60 2.77 -12.30
N PRO A 31 1.76 3.41 -13.48
CA PRO A 31 0.62 3.76 -14.32
C PRO A 31 -0.13 2.49 -14.76
N GLY A 32 -1.44 2.50 -14.60
CA GLY A 32 -2.31 1.35 -14.93
C GLY A 32 -2.54 0.39 -13.76
N TYR A 33 -1.77 0.49 -12.68
CA TYR A 33 -2.03 -0.24 -11.45
C TYR A 33 -3.03 0.51 -10.57
N GLN A 34 -3.84 -0.24 -9.83
CA GLN A 34 -4.59 0.28 -8.71
C GLN A 34 -3.80 0.08 -7.43
N SER A 35 -3.89 1.03 -6.51
CA SER A 35 -3.16 0.98 -5.25
C SER A 35 -4.08 1.20 -4.06
N VAL A 36 -3.75 0.55 -2.94
CA VAL A 36 -4.49 0.64 -1.68
C VAL A 36 -3.49 0.70 -0.54
N VAL A 37 -3.74 1.58 0.43
CA VAL A 37 -3.15 1.52 1.76
C VAL A 37 -4.21 0.99 2.72
N ALA A 38 -3.85 -0.04 3.49
CA ALA A 38 -4.68 -0.58 4.56
C ALA A 38 -3.92 -0.57 5.88
N VAL A 39 -4.64 -0.36 6.97
CA VAL A 39 -4.08 -0.19 8.32
C VAL A 39 -4.73 -1.19 9.25
N ARG A 40 -3.92 -1.76 10.14
CA ARG A 40 -4.40 -2.64 11.18
C ARG A 40 -5.21 -1.84 12.21
N ASP A 41 -6.44 -2.30 12.46
CA ASP A 41 -7.27 -1.88 13.58
C ASP A 41 -7.70 -3.14 14.36
N GLY A 42 -7.01 -3.36 15.49
CA GLY A 42 -7.19 -4.55 16.32
C GLY A 42 -6.90 -5.86 15.57
N GLU A 43 -7.96 -6.63 15.30
CA GLU A 43 -7.92 -7.92 14.62
C GLU A 43 -8.16 -7.82 13.10
N TRP A 44 -8.39 -6.61 12.59
CA TRP A 44 -8.68 -6.33 11.19
C TRP A 44 -7.55 -5.54 10.54
N VAL A 45 -7.41 -5.69 9.24
CA VAL A 45 -6.63 -4.82 8.34
C VAL A 45 -7.65 -4.13 7.44
N GLU A 46 -7.83 -2.84 7.67
CA GLU A 46 -8.88 -1.99 7.11
C GLU A 46 -8.31 -1.11 5.99
N PRO A 47 -8.84 -1.18 4.75
CA PRO A 47 -8.49 -0.24 3.69
C PRO A 47 -8.83 1.19 4.10
N VAL A 48 -7.87 2.12 4.00
CA VAL A 48 -8.05 3.52 4.43
C VAL A 48 -7.94 4.52 3.28
N VAL A 49 -7.15 4.21 2.25
CA VAL A 49 -6.99 5.04 1.05
C VAL A 49 -6.80 4.14 -0.16
N ALA A 50 -7.43 4.48 -1.28
CA ALA A 50 -7.27 3.80 -2.56
C ALA A 50 -7.00 4.82 -3.69
N SER A 51 -6.38 4.36 -4.78
CA SER A 51 -6.16 5.16 -6.00
C SER A 51 -7.46 5.52 -6.71
N SER A 52 -7.35 6.52 -7.58
CA SER A 52 -8.45 6.93 -8.45
C SER A 52 -9.02 5.77 -9.27
N GLY A 53 -10.35 5.70 -9.33
CA GLY A 53 -11.06 4.60 -10.01
C GLY A 53 -11.29 3.36 -9.15
N THR A 54 -10.82 3.35 -7.89
CA THR A 54 -11.12 2.31 -6.90
C THR A 54 -11.72 2.96 -5.64
N PRO A 55 -13.04 2.89 -5.42
CA PRO A 55 -13.63 3.29 -4.15
C PRO A 55 -13.04 2.44 -3.01
N VAL A 56 -12.61 3.10 -1.92
CA VAL A 56 -12.02 2.37 -0.78
C VAL A 56 -13.03 1.46 -0.10
N GLU A 57 -14.32 1.81 -0.20
CA GLU A 57 -15.45 1.05 0.33
C GLU A 57 -15.68 -0.27 -0.40
N ASP A 58 -15.19 -0.39 -1.64
CA ASP A 58 -15.23 -1.62 -2.43
C ASP A 58 -14.04 -2.54 -2.09
N CYS A 59 -13.06 -2.05 -1.32
CA CYS A 59 -11.93 -2.84 -0.84
C CYS A 59 -12.33 -3.64 0.40
N ASN A 60 -12.12 -4.96 0.35
CA ASN A 60 -12.47 -5.82 1.48
C ASN A 60 -11.42 -5.73 2.59
N ARG A 61 -11.89 -5.44 3.81
CA ARG A 61 -11.08 -5.69 5.01
C ARG A 61 -10.83 -7.17 5.22
N VAL A 62 -9.70 -7.50 5.84
CA VAL A 62 -9.33 -8.88 6.17
C VAL A 62 -8.91 -9.03 7.62
N ARG A 63 -9.00 -10.24 8.16
CA ARG A 63 -8.44 -10.54 9.48
C ARG A 63 -6.92 -10.55 9.42
N VAL A 64 -6.25 -10.15 10.51
CA VAL A 64 -4.81 -10.38 10.67
C VAL A 64 -4.51 -11.88 10.51
N GLY A 65 -3.47 -12.20 9.72
CA GLY A 65 -3.11 -13.57 9.33
C GLY A 65 -3.94 -14.17 8.18
N SER A 66 -5.01 -13.51 7.74
CA SER A 66 -5.86 -13.98 6.63
C SER A 66 -5.64 -13.18 5.35
N GLY A 67 -5.73 -13.87 4.21
CA GLY A 67 -5.47 -13.24 2.91
C GLY A 67 -4.03 -12.71 2.78
N VAL A 68 -3.75 -12.00 1.70
CA VAL A 68 -2.41 -11.46 1.44
C VAL A 68 -2.06 -10.29 2.36
N ALA A 69 -2.99 -9.34 2.57
CA ALA A 69 -2.80 -8.19 3.44
C ALA A 69 -2.65 -8.57 4.92
N GLY A 70 -3.53 -9.44 5.43
CA GLY A 70 -3.48 -9.87 6.82
C GLY A 70 -2.21 -10.69 7.14
N ARG A 71 -1.72 -11.48 6.19
CA ARG A 71 -0.44 -12.18 6.34
C ARG A 71 0.75 -11.23 6.32
N ALA A 72 0.74 -10.20 5.47
CA ALA A 72 1.81 -9.21 5.44
C ALA A 72 1.94 -8.48 6.78
N VAL A 73 0.82 -8.01 7.37
CA VAL A 73 0.81 -7.44 8.74
C VAL A 73 1.34 -8.42 9.79
N GLN A 74 1.01 -9.72 9.66
CA GLN A 74 1.45 -10.72 10.65
C GLN A 74 2.94 -11.08 10.54
N THR A 75 3.49 -11.08 9.33
CA THR A 75 4.81 -11.65 9.03
C THR A 75 5.89 -10.61 8.75
N GLY A 76 5.51 -9.42 8.31
CA GLY A 76 6.45 -8.43 7.79
C GLY A 76 7.00 -8.77 6.40
N ASP A 77 6.45 -9.77 5.71
CA ASP A 77 6.94 -10.20 4.41
C ASP A 77 6.11 -9.64 3.24
N ALA A 78 6.80 -9.12 2.23
CA ALA A 78 6.19 -8.77 0.95
C ALA A 78 5.88 -10.02 0.10
N SER A 79 4.81 -9.96 -0.69
CA SER A 79 4.39 -11.07 -1.55
C SER A 79 3.72 -10.61 -2.85
N ILE A 80 3.89 -11.41 -3.90
CA ILE A 80 3.11 -11.34 -5.14
C ILE A 80 2.26 -12.60 -5.17
N ALA A 81 0.94 -12.46 -5.24
CA ALA A 81 0.03 -13.59 -5.19
C ALA A 81 -1.26 -13.32 -5.97
N PRO A 82 -1.96 -14.38 -6.41
CA PRO A 82 -3.28 -14.24 -7.01
C PRO A 82 -4.24 -13.50 -6.09
N ASN A 83 -5.10 -12.68 -6.67
CA ASN A 83 -6.16 -12.02 -5.93
C ASN A 83 -7.13 -13.07 -5.37
N PRO A 84 -7.35 -13.08 -4.04
CA PRO A 84 -8.25 -14.06 -3.43
C PRO A 84 -9.73 -13.84 -3.78
N ASN A 85 -10.09 -12.66 -4.33
CA ASN A 85 -11.45 -12.37 -4.74
C ASN A 85 -11.68 -12.79 -6.22
N PRO A 86 -12.45 -13.86 -6.48
CA PRO A 86 -12.70 -14.35 -7.84
C PRO A 86 -13.61 -13.41 -8.67
N GLU A 87 -14.30 -12.46 -8.03
CA GLU A 87 -15.12 -11.45 -8.71
C GLU A 87 -14.32 -10.17 -8.99
N SER A 88 -13.08 -10.08 -8.53
CA SER A 88 -12.22 -8.94 -8.81
C SER A 88 -11.74 -8.98 -10.26
N ARG A 89 -11.66 -7.80 -10.87
CA ARG A 89 -11.02 -7.64 -12.19
C ARG A 89 -9.49 -7.69 -12.14
N PHE A 90 -8.90 -7.75 -10.94
CA PHE A 90 -7.45 -7.80 -10.79
C PHE A 90 -7.03 -9.23 -10.48
N ASP A 91 -6.17 -9.82 -11.29
CA ASP A 91 -5.77 -11.23 -11.15
C ASP A 91 -4.65 -11.43 -10.12
N THR A 92 -3.75 -10.46 -10.01
CA THR A 92 -2.57 -10.54 -9.15
C THR A 92 -2.44 -9.29 -8.27
N VAL A 93 -1.97 -9.48 -7.05
CA VAL A 93 -1.74 -8.43 -6.07
C VAL A 93 -0.31 -8.52 -5.54
N LEU A 94 0.42 -7.41 -5.63
CA LEU A 94 1.67 -7.19 -4.90
C LEU A 94 1.33 -6.51 -3.57
N THR A 95 1.71 -7.14 -2.47
CA THR A 95 1.47 -6.67 -1.11
C THR A 95 2.80 -6.43 -0.41
N VAL A 96 3.00 -5.23 0.12
CA VAL A 96 4.22 -4.81 0.81
C VAL A 96 3.84 -4.26 2.19
N PRO A 97 4.38 -4.81 3.29
CA PRO A 97 4.19 -4.23 4.61
C PRO A 97 4.95 -2.91 4.76
N VAL A 98 4.42 -2.03 5.59
CA VAL A 98 4.95 -0.70 5.92
C VAL A 98 4.97 -0.62 7.44
N GLY A 99 6.13 -0.85 8.05
CA GLY A 99 6.23 -1.10 9.48
C GLY A 99 5.35 -2.27 9.94
N ASP A 100 4.84 -2.20 11.17
CA ASP A 100 4.11 -3.31 11.81
C ASP A 100 2.61 -3.35 11.48
N ASP A 101 2.00 -2.19 11.20
CA ASP A 101 0.54 -2.05 11.19
C ASP A 101 -0.02 -1.55 9.85
N VAL A 102 0.81 -1.24 8.85
CA VAL A 102 0.36 -0.71 7.56
C VAL A 102 0.76 -1.66 6.43
N VAL A 103 -0.08 -1.77 5.41
CA VAL A 103 0.23 -2.46 4.16
C VAL A 103 -0.05 -1.56 2.97
N PHE A 104 0.81 -1.63 1.98
CA PHE A 104 0.67 -1.01 0.67
C PHE A 104 0.49 -2.10 -0.38
N GLN A 105 -0.57 -2.00 -1.17
CA GLN A 105 -0.91 -2.98 -2.19
C GLN A 105 -0.99 -2.35 -3.56
N LEU A 106 -0.53 -3.10 -4.57
CA LEU A 106 -0.72 -2.82 -5.98
C LEU A 106 -1.48 -3.98 -6.62
N ALA A 107 -2.40 -3.65 -7.53
CA ALA A 107 -3.17 -4.62 -8.29
C ALA A 107 -3.26 -4.19 -9.76
N SER A 108 -3.17 -5.14 -10.69
CA SER A 108 -3.28 -4.89 -12.13
C SER A 108 -4.37 -5.78 -12.73
N ASP A 109 -5.02 -5.25 -13.77
CA ASP A 109 -6.05 -5.93 -14.56
C ASP A 109 -5.35 -6.53 -15.79
N ASP A 110 -5.11 -7.86 -15.79
CA ASP A 110 -4.41 -8.51 -16.90
C ASP A 110 -5.39 -8.79 -18.04
N THR A 111 -5.69 -7.77 -18.83
CA THR A 111 -6.52 -7.91 -20.04
C THR A 111 -5.79 -8.53 -21.24
N GLY A 112 -4.69 -9.27 -21.02
CA GLY A 112 -4.10 -10.14 -22.02
C GLY A 112 -2.78 -9.65 -22.62
N SER A 113 -1.91 -9.04 -21.82
CA SER A 113 -0.54 -8.70 -22.25
C SER A 113 0.50 -8.84 -21.13
N GLY A 114 0.31 -9.76 -20.19
CA GLY A 114 1.43 -10.37 -19.45
C GLY A 114 2.29 -9.41 -18.63
N ALA A 115 1.69 -8.45 -17.93
CA ALA A 115 2.38 -7.76 -16.85
C ALA A 115 2.06 -8.45 -15.52
N GLU A 116 2.63 -9.65 -15.34
CA GLU A 116 2.87 -10.16 -13.99
C GLU A 116 3.85 -9.19 -13.31
N PHE A 117 3.62 -8.87 -12.02
CA PHE A 117 4.60 -8.09 -11.26
C PHE A 117 5.98 -8.72 -11.37
N ASP A 118 6.98 -7.94 -11.75
CA ASP A 118 8.36 -8.40 -11.78
C ASP A 118 9.15 -7.98 -10.53
N ASP A 119 10.40 -8.43 -10.44
CA ASP A 119 11.27 -8.06 -9.33
C ASP A 119 11.55 -6.55 -9.26
N ALA A 120 11.49 -5.83 -10.39
CA ALA A 120 11.66 -4.38 -10.40
C ALA A 120 10.44 -3.66 -9.84
N ASP A 121 9.22 -4.09 -10.20
CA ASP A 121 7.97 -3.59 -9.61
C ASP A 121 7.97 -3.78 -8.10
N ARG A 122 8.33 -5.00 -7.65
CA ARG A 122 8.46 -5.32 -6.23
C ARG A 122 9.44 -4.38 -5.52
N ARG A 123 10.67 -4.26 -6.03
CA ARG A 123 11.71 -3.41 -5.43
C ARG A 123 11.28 -1.95 -5.35
N LEU A 124 10.56 -1.47 -6.36
CA LEU A 124 10.08 -0.10 -6.40
C LEU A 124 8.95 0.14 -5.40
N ALA A 125 8.05 -0.83 -5.24
CA ALA A 125 6.99 -0.77 -4.24
C ALA A 125 7.55 -0.85 -2.81
N GLU A 126 8.54 -1.72 -2.58
CA GLU A 126 9.31 -1.79 -1.32
C GLU A 126 10.01 -0.47 -1.01
N LEU A 127 10.63 0.19 -2.00
CA LEU A 127 11.24 1.49 -1.80
C LEU A 127 10.20 2.56 -1.39
N LEU A 128 9.05 2.61 -2.07
CA LEU A 128 7.97 3.52 -1.71
C LEU A 128 7.44 3.23 -0.29
N ALA A 129 7.28 1.96 0.06
CA ALA A 129 6.85 1.52 1.38
C ALA A 129 7.83 1.95 2.49
N SER A 130 9.14 1.79 2.28
CA SER A 130 10.16 2.23 3.24
C SER A 130 10.08 3.75 3.50
N HIS A 131 9.88 4.55 2.47
CA HIS A 131 9.76 6.01 2.65
C HIS A 131 8.44 6.43 3.30
N LEU A 132 7.36 5.67 3.07
CA LEU A 132 6.12 5.86 3.81
C LEU A 132 6.32 5.53 5.30
N GLU A 133 6.99 4.42 5.62
CA GLU A 133 7.34 4.02 6.99
C GLU A 133 8.16 5.11 7.69
N GLU A 134 9.26 5.57 7.08
CA GLU A 134 10.09 6.67 7.60
C GLU A 134 9.27 7.94 7.90
N THR A 135 8.28 8.23 7.04
CA THR A 135 7.41 9.40 7.18
C THR A 135 6.43 9.22 8.34
N LEU A 136 5.82 8.04 8.47
CA LEU A 136 4.91 7.70 9.57
C LEU A 136 5.64 7.72 10.92
N ASP A 137 6.83 7.13 10.99
CA ASP A 137 7.69 7.12 12.19
C ASP A 137 8.01 8.54 12.65
N ARG A 138 8.41 9.40 11.70
CA ARG A 138 8.68 10.80 12.01
C ARG A 138 7.45 11.53 12.56
N ILE A 139 6.27 11.29 12.01
CA ILE A 139 5.01 11.88 12.49
C ILE A 139 4.72 11.40 13.91
N ALA A 140 4.84 10.09 14.17
CA ALA A 140 4.62 9.50 15.49
C ALA A 140 5.57 10.07 16.56
N VAL A 141 6.85 10.21 16.23
CA VAL A 141 7.85 10.84 17.10
C VAL A 141 7.48 12.31 17.37
N THR A 142 7.09 13.06 16.34
CA THR A 142 6.71 14.47 16.48
C THR A 142 5.50 14.66 17.39
N GLU A 143 4.47 13.81 17.27
CA GLU A 143 3.29 13.88 18.13
C GLU A 143 3.60 13.47 19.57
N THR A 144 4.47 12.48 19.78
CA THR A 144 4.94 12.09 21.12
C THR A 144 5.66 13.25 21.82
N LEU A 145 6.51 13.99 21.10
CA LEU A 145 7.25 15.13 21.65
C LEU A 145 6.38 16.36 21.97
N ARG A 146 5.14 16.40 21.46
CA ARG A 146 4.18 17.49 21.71
C ARG A 146 3.31 17.25 22.96
N THR A 147 3.41 16.07 23.55
CA THR A 147 2.67 15.65 24.75
C THR A 147 3.54 15.81 26.00
#